data_AF-A0A420DDZ7-F1
#
_entry.id   AF-A0A420DDZ7-F1
#
_cell.length_a   1.000
_cell.length_b   1.000
_cell.length_c   1.000
_cell.angle_alpha   90.00
_cell.angle_beta   90.00
_cell.angle_gamma   90.00
#
_symmetry.space_group_name_H-M   'P 1'
#
loop_
_entity.id
_entity.type
_entity.pdbx_description
1 polymer ?
#
loop_
_entity_poly.entity_id
_entity_poly.type
_entity_poly.pdbx_seq_one_letter_code
_entity_poly.pdbx_strand_id
1 'polypeptide(L)'
;MQATQEQIQEWKDKYGGVYELPIEDKSAFLKEPKMQDFKRAFTAMQKGGDIAFGEEMINALWIDGDEEIRKDDEYFLPARKELVDFFNYPDAVIKKKGTGHEITIEDFKCVVRVITREDIRLAEKKNPANKPFQTQEHLFDMIVTSKDEAFNDKNNPEVRFPLYQAIEKLQNQKIGRLKKL
;
A
#
# COMPACT_ATOMS: atom_id res chain seq x y z
N MET A 1 16.35 -20.72 -10.16
CA MET A 1 15.84 -20.66 -11.55
C MET A 1 16.48 -19.47 -12.29
N GLN A 2 16.57 -19.47 -13.63
CA GLN A 2 16.98 -18.28 -14.42
C GLN A 2 15.99 -18.04 -15.57
N ALA A 3 15.46 -16.82 -15.67
CA ALA A 3 14.54 -16.42 -16.75
C ALA A 3 15.30 -15.90 -17.97
N THR A 4 14.79 -16.20 -19.18
CA THR A 4 15.33 -15.63 -20.41
C THR A 4 14.91 -14.17 -20.59
N GLN A 5 15.64 -13.41 -21.40
CA GLN A 5 15.26 -12.03 -21.72
C GLN A 5 13.89 -11.93 -22.40
N GLU A 6 13.55 -12.91 -23.23
CA GLU A 6 12.25 -13.01 -23.91
C GLU A 6 11.12 -13.18 -22.88
N GLN A 7 11.28 -14.08 -21.91
CA GLN A 7 10.30 -14.27 -20.82
C GLN A 7 10.13 -13.01 -19.98
N ILE A 8 11.24 -12.34 -19.64
CA ILE A 8 11.20 -11.09 -18.88
C ILE A 8 10.44 -10.00 -19.66
N GLN A 9 10.65 -9.92 -20.98
CA GLN A 9 9.94 -8.93 -21.81
C GLN A 9 8.44 -9.24 -21.88
N GLU A 10 8.06 -10.50 -22.08
CA GLU A 10 6.65 -10.93 -22.07
C GLU A 10 5.96 -10.59 -20.73
N TRP A 11 6.66 -10.81 -19.61
CA TRP A 11 6.14 -10.46 -18.29
C TRP A 11 6.00 -8.95 -18.11
N LYS A 12 6.97 -8.17 -18.56
CA LYS A 12 6.90 -6.71 -18.49
C LYS A 12 5.75 -6.15 -19.32
N ASP A 13 5.54 -6.68 -20.52
CA ASP A 13 4.45 -6.27 -21.39
C ASP A 13 3.08 -6.62 -20.77
N LYS A 14 2.99 -7.74 -20.05
CA LYS A 14 1.75 -8.21 -19.42
C LYS A 14 1.45 -7.55 -18.07
N TYR A 15 2.46 -7.33 -17.25
CA TYR A 15 2.30 -6.96 -15.84
C TYR A 15 2.83 -5.55 -15.50
N GLY A 16 3.67 -4.96 -16.34
CA GLY A 16 4.37 -3.71 -16.06
C GLY A 16 5.71 -3.98 -15.38
N GLY A 17 5.92 -3.44 -14.18
CA GLY A 17 7.11 -3.75 -13.39
C GLY A 17 7.19 -5.24 -13.03
N VAL A 18 8.40 -5.80 -13.14
CA VAL A 18 8.72 -7.19 -12.79
C VAL A 18 9.97 -7.18 -11.94
N TYR A 19 9.93 -7.91 -10.83
CA TYR A 19 10.99 -8.01 -9.85
C TYR A 19 11.47 -9.45 -9.75
N GLU A 20 12.77 -9.63 -9.53
CA GLU A 20 13.37 -10.91 -9.15
C GLU A 20 13.63 -10.88 -7.64
N LEU A 21 13.21 -11.91 -6.94
CA LEU A 21 13.45 -12.17 -5.52
C LEU A 21 14.42 -13.34 -5.40
N PRO A 22 15.74 -13.09 -5.37
CA PRO A 22 16.74 -14.13 -5.17
C PRO A 22 16.85 -14.50 -3.69
N ILE A 23 16.89 -15.80 -3.39
CA ILE A 23 17.09 -16.35 -2.05
C ILE A 23 18.07 -17.51 -2.17
N GLU A 24 19.34 -17.24 -1.83
CA GLU A 24 20.44 -18.19 -1.98
C GLU A 24 20.54 -18.77 -3.41
N ASP A 25 20.26 -20.06 -3.58
CA ASP A 25 20.29 -20.77 -4.87
C ASP A 25 18.93 -20.75 -5.61
N LYS A 26 17.91 -20.12 -5.04
CA LYS A 26 16.53 -20.06 -5.54
C LYS A 26 16.16 -18.65 -5.99
N SER A 27 15.17 -18.54 -6.87
CA SER A 27 14.66 -17.24 -7.32
C SER A 27 13.17 -17.30 -7.65
N ALA A 28 12.47 -16.21 -7.35
CA ALA A 28 11.09 -16.00 -7.75
C ALA A 28 10.94 -14.71 -8.57
N PHE A 29 10.03 -14.71 -9.54
CA PHE A 29 9.69 -13.56 -10.35
C PHE A 29 8.30 -13.06 -9.95
N LEU A 30 8.24 -11.79 -9.60
CA LEU A 30 7.06 -11.16 -9.01
C LEU A 30 6.61 -9.97 -9.86
N LYS A 31 5.30 -9.79 -10.02
CA LYS A 31 4.75 -8.57 -10.60
C LYS A 31 4.80 -7.43 -9.60
N GLU A 32 4.87 -6.21 -10.11
CA GLU A 32 4.66 -5.01 -9.33
C GLU A 32 3.29 -5.02 -8.62
N PRO A 33 3.23 -4.71 -7.31
CA PRO A 33 1.96 -4.68 -6.60
C PRO A 33 1.10 -3.51 -7.05
N LYS A 34 -0.21 -3.72 -6.95
CA LYS A 34 -1.22 -2.66 -7.02
C LYS A 34 -1.85 -2.49 -5.65
N MET A 35 -2.56 -1.39 -5.42
CA MET A 35 -3.26 -1.17 -4.14
C MET A 35 -4.25 -2.28 -3.77
N GLN A 36 -4.78 -3.02 -4.75
CA GLN A 36 -5.62 -4.19 -4.48
C GLN A 36 -4.86 -5.35 -3.83
N ASP A 37 -3.60 -5.59 -4.25
CA ASP A 37 -2.74 -6.60 -3.67
C ASP A 37 -2.45 -6.26 -2.19
N PHE A 38 -2.11 -5.00 -1.91
CA PHE A 38 -1.96 -4.52 -0.53
C PHE A 38 -3.23 -4.65 0.29
N LYS A 39 -4.39 -4.20 -0.23
CA LYS A 39 -5.67 -4.34 0.49
C LYS A 39 -5.95 -5.79 0.86
N ARG A 40 -5.65 -6.74 -0.04
CA ARG A 40 -5.80 -8.18 0.21
C ARG A 40 -4.83 -8.66 1.29
N ALA A 41 -3.54 -8.35 1.16
CA ALA A 41 -2.51 -8.76 2.11
C ALA A 41 -2.73 -8.18 3.52
N PHE A 42 -3.06 -6.90 3.65
CA PHE A 42 -3.41 -6.29 4.95
C PHE A 42 -4.70 -6.86 5.53
N THR A 43 -5.65 -7.32 4.71
CA THR A 43 -6.86 -8.01 5.22
C THR A 43 -6.49 -9.37 5.80
N ALA A 44 -5.55 -10.09 5.17
CA ALA A 44 -5.02 -11.34 5.71
C ALA A 44 -4.25 -11.09 7.02
N MET A 45 -3.44 -10.03 7.06
CA MET A 45 -2.69 -9.61 8.25
C MET A 45 -3.57 -9.38 9.48
N GLN A 46 -4.74 -8.74 9.30
CA GLN A 46 -5.71 -8.53 10.39
C GLN A 46 -6.17 -9.83 11.05
N LYS A 47 -6.10 -10.97 10.36
CA LYS A 47 -6.55 -12.28 10.85
C LYS A 47 -5.40 -13.19 11.30
N GLY A 48 -4.28 -13.17 10.60
CA GLY A 48 -3.17 -14.11 10.79
C GLY A 48 -1.79 -13.48 10.98
N GLY A 49 -1.74 -12.15 11.20
CA GLY A 49 -0.50 -11.42 11.43
C GLY A 49 0.42 -11.36 10.21
N ASP A 50 1.70 -11.06 10.46
CA ASP A 50 2.70 -10.81 9.41
C ASP A 50 2.94 -12.04 8.51
N ILE A 51 2.77 -13.25 9.05
CA ILE A 51 2.88 -14.48 8.27
C ILE A 51 1.81 -14.51 7.18
N ALA A 52 0.54 -14.30 7.55
CA ALA A 52 -0.57 -14.28 6.59
C ALA A 52 -0.46 -13.12 5.59
N PHE A 53 0.14 -11.99 5.99
CA PHE A 53 0.49 -10.92 5.05
C PHE A 53 1.49 -11.41 3.99
N GLY A 54 2.57 -12.05 4.42
CA GLY A 54 3.60 -12.59 3.54
C GLY A 54 3.08 -13.63 2.57
N GLU A 55 2.30 -14.59 3.07
CA GLU A 55 1.67 -15.64 2.27
C GLU A 55 0.76 -15.04 1.20
N GLU A 56 -0.08 -14.08 1.59
CA GLU A 56 -1.00 -13.45 0.66
C GLU A 56 -0.26 -12.59 -0.37
N MET A 57 0.74 -11.83 0.05
CA MET A 57 1.52 -10.97 -0.84
C MET A 57 2.31 -11.80 -1.87
N ILE A 58 3.07 -12.81 -1.42
CA ILE A 58 3.88 -13.61 -2.35
C ILE A 58 3.01 -14.33 -3.38
N ASN A 59 1.86 -14.85 -2.96
CA ASN A 59 0.92 -15.51 -3.87
C ASN A 59 0.23 -14.53 -4.82
N ALA A 60 -0.09 -13.32 -4.37
CA ALA A 60 -0.71 -12.30 -5.21
C ALA A 60 0.26 -11.75 -6.26
N LEU A 61 1.56 -11.72 -5.97
CA LEU A 61 2.58 -11.17 -6.86
C LEU A 61 3.27 -12.22 -7.73
N TRP A 62 3.14 -13.51 -7.41
CA TRP A 62 3.82 -14.60 -8.12
C TRP A 62 3.54 -14.60 -9.64
N ILE A 63 4.62 -14.58 -10.43
CA ILE A 63 4.57 -14.85 -11.87
C ILE A 63 5.09 -16.26 -12.13
N ASP A 64 6.32 -16.54 -11.71
CA ASP A 64 7.03 -17.80 -11.91
C ASP A 64 8.20 -17.91 -10.91
N GLY A 65 8.83 -19.08 -10.76
CA GLY A 65 9.98 -19.25 -9.88
C GLY A 65 10.11 -20.61 -9.23
N ASP A 66 11.11 -20.74 -8.36
CA ASP A 66 11.31 -21.92 -7.53
C ASP A 66 10.23 -22.00 -6.44
N GLU A 67 9.31 -22.98 -6.56
CA GLU A 67 8.13 -23.15 -5.71
C GLU A 67 8.43 -23.29 -4.21
N GLU A 68 9.64 -23.75 -3.86
CA GLU A 68 10.14 -23.84 -2.48
C GLU A 68 10.06 -22.50 -1.77
N ILE A 69 10.23 -21.37 -2.46
CA ILE A 69 10.11 -20.03 -1.87
C ILE A 69 8.71 -19.79 -1.25
N ARG A 70 7.66 -20.45 -1.76
CA ARG A 70 6.29 -20.34 -1.23
C ARG A 70 5.87 -21.48 -0.31
N LYS A 71 6.64 -22.57 -0.27
CA LYS A 71 6.22 -23.85 0.33
C LYS A 71 7.14 -24.32 1.46
N ASP A 72 8.38 -23.86 1.48
CA ASP A 72 9.38 -24.21 2.46
C ASP A 72 9.67 -22.99 3.34
N ASP A 73 9.56 -23.18 4.66
CA ASP A 73 9.72 -22.12 5.66
C ASP A 73 11.13 -21.49 5.62
N GLU A 74 12.16 -22.27 5.29
CA GLU A 74 13.55 -21.76 5.23
C GLU A 74 13.71 -20.66 4.18
N TYR A 75 13.00 -20.77 3.06
CA TYR A 75 13.01 -19.78 1.98
C TYR A 75 11.87 -18.75 2.11
N PHE A 76 10.72 -19.15 2.63
CA PHE A 76 9.57 -18.26 2.79
C PHE A 76 9.80 -17.15 3.82
N LEU A 77 10.46 -17.47 4.94
CA LEU A 77 10.73 -16.49 6.00
C LEU A 77 11.60 -15.30 5.52
N PRO A 78 12.75 -15.51 4.83
CA PRO A 78 13.50 -14.41 4.24
C PRO A 78 12.74 -13.71 3.10
N ALA A 79 12.01 -14.46 2.26
CA ALA A 79 11.17 -13.89 1.20
C ALA A 79 10.16 -12.87 1.77
N ARG A 80 9.45 -13.26 2.83
CA ARG A 80 8.48 -12.40 3.51
C ARG A 80 9.13 -11.12 4.02
N LYS A 81 10.31 -11.23 4.64
CA LYS A 81 11.01 -10.06 5.16
C LYS A 81 11.32 -9.07 4.05
N GLU A 82 11.87 -9.55 2.94
CA GLU A 82 12.15 -8.70 1.77
C GLU A 82 10.88 -8.06 1.22
N LEU A 83 9.76 -8.81 1.11
CA LEU A 83 8.48 -8.25 0.67
C LEU A 83 7.97 -7.13 1.58
N VAL A 84 8.21 -7.20 2.89
CA VAL A 84 7.83 -6.14 3.83
C VAL A 84 8.74 -4.92 3.67
N ASP A 85 10.04 -5.13 3.53
CA ASP A 85 11.03 -4.05 3.44
C ASP A 85 11.00 -3.33 2.08
N PHE A 86 10.75 -4.07 0.99
CA PHE A 86 10.74 -3.57 -0.39
C PHE A 86 9.59 -2.57 -0.64
N PHE A 87 8.43 -2.76 -0.01
CA PHE A 87 7.27 -1.89 -0.19
C PHE A 87 7.22 -0.74 0.80
N ASN A 88 8.29 0.06 0.83
CA ASN A 88 8.37 1.28 1.61
C ASN A 88 8.17 2.51 0.71
N TYR A 89 6.97 3.09 0.75
CA TYR A 89 6.66 4.30 0.00
C TYR A 89 7.08 5.56 0.77
N PRO A 90 7.63 6.59 0.09
CA PRO A 90 8.05 7.81 0.76
C PRO A 90 6.84 8.53 1.38
N ASP A 91 7.08 9.14 2.53
CA ASP A 91 6.07 9.96 3.20
C ASP A 91 5.67 11.17 2.35
N ALA A 92 4.37 11.44 2.26
CA ALA A 92 3.89 12.66 1.63
C ALA A 92 4.27 13.91 2.43
N VAL A 93 4.51 15.01 1.72
CA VAL A 93 4.74 16.32 2.33
C VAL A 93 3.39 17.02 2.54
N ILE A 94 3.10 17.40 3.79
CA ILE A 94 1.84 18.07 4.17
C ILE A 94 2.12 19.52 4.51
N LYS A 95 1.45 20.46 3.84
CA LYS A 95 1.53 21.91 4.12
C LYS A 95 0.16 22.49 4.34
N LYS A 96 0.02 23.44 5.27
CA LYS A 96 -1.24 24.17 5.46
C LYS A 96 -1.51 25.06 4.23
N LYS A 97 -2.74 25.03 3.70
CA LYS A 97 -3.18 25.85 2.57
C LYS A 97 -4.58 26.40 2.82
N GLY A 98 -4.66 27.70 3.11
CA GLY A 98 -5.90 28.34 3.54
C GLY A 98 -6.44 27.69 4.82
N THR A 99 -7.70 27.24 4.77
CA THR A 99 -8.32 26.48 5.87
C THR A 99 -7.95 24.99 5.84
N GLY A 100 -7.45 24.47 4.72
CA GLY A 100 -7.12 23.06 4.53
C GLY A 100 -5.62 22.77 4.50
N HIS A 101 -5.27 21.69 3.80
CA HIS A 101 -3.90 21.22 3.62
C HIS A 101 -3.65 20.86 2.16
N GLU A 102 -2.45 21.17 1.68
CA GLU A 102 -1.88 20.63 0.45
C GLU A 102 -1.04 19.40 0.82
N ILE A 103 -1.28 18.30 0.12
CA ILE A 103 -0.50 17.06 0.21
C ILE A 103 0.27 16.93 -1.09
N THR A 104 1.59 16.84 -1.00
CA THR A 104 2.50 16.64 -2.14
C THR A 104 3.11 15.26 -2.05
N ILE A 105 3.00 14.48 -3.13
CA ILE A 105 3.57 13.15 -3.29
C ILE A 105 4.38 13.21 -4.58
N GLU A 106 5.70 13.23 -4.45
CA GLU A 106 6.62 13.52 -5.55
C GLU A 106 6.23 14.82 -6.28
N ASP A 107 5.88 14.74 -7.56
CA ASP A 107 5.47 15.87 -8.39
C ASP A 107 3.96 16.16 -8.32
N PHE A 108 3.17 15.26 -7.74
CA PHE A 108 1.71 15.35 -7.69
C PHE A 108 1.21 16.03 -6.43
N LYS A 109 0.14 16.82 -6.57
CA LYS A 109 -0.47 17.57 -5.48
C LYS A 109 -1.99 17.37 -5.42
N CYS A 110 -2.49 17.39 -4.19
CA CYS A 110 -3.91 17.58 -3.93
C CYS A 110 -4.13 18.53 -2.75
N VAL A 111 -5.31 19.14 -2.70
CA VAL A 111 -5.73 20.01 -1.60
C VAL A 111 -6.95 19.40 -0.95
N VAL A 112 -6.87 19.17 0.35
CA VAL A 112 -7.95 18.65 1.19
C VAL A 112 -8.41 19.72 2.18
N ARG A 113 -9.72 19.81 2.43
CA ARG A 113 -10.23 20.61 3.55
C ARG A 113 -9.95 19.93 4.89
N VAL A 114 -10.21 20.64 6.00
CA VAL A 114 -10.12 20.07 7.34
C VAL A 114 -11.04 18.85 7.47
N ILE A 115 -10.49 17.77 8.04
CA ILE A 115 -11.22 16.56 8.38
C ILE A 115 -12.05 16.82 9.63
N THR A 116 -13.35 16.58 9.56
CA THR A 116 -14.26 16.70 10.69
C THR A 116 -14.63 15.33 11.26
N ARG A 117 -15.19 15.31 12.47
CA ARG A 117 -15.72 14.08 13.08
C ARG A 117 -16.81 13.44 12.25
N GLU A 118 -17.64 14.24 11.58
CA GLU A 118 -18.71 13.73 10.72
C GLU A 118 -18.15 13.07 9.47
N ASP A 119 -17.09 13.63 8.87
CA ASP A 119 -16.43 13.00 7.72
C ASP A 119 -15.90 11.61 8.08
N ILE A 120 -15.25 11.47 9.25
CA ILE A 120 -14.73 10.19 9.74
C ILE A 120 -15.89 9.21 9.94
N ARG A 121 -16.95 9.62 10.62
CA ARG A 121 -18.13 8.78 10.87
C ARG A 121 -18.76 8.28 9.57
N LEU A 122 -18.90 9.17 8.58
CA LEU A 122 -19.45 8.81 7.26
C LEU A 122 -18.50 7.90 6.47
N ALA A 123 -17.18 8.07 6.60
CA ALA A 123 -16.20 7.22 5.95
C ALA A 123 -16.21 5.80 6.53
N GLU A 124 -16.24 5.68 7.86
CA GLU A 124 -16.34 4.40 8.58
C GLU A 124 -17.65 3.68 8.24
N LYS A 125 -18.76 4.41 8.17
CA LYS A 125 -20.06 3.84 7.75
C LYS A 125 -20.02 3.25 6.34
N LYS A 126 -19.17 3.79 5.45
CA LYS A 126 -18.94 3.24 4.10
C LYS A 126 -17.95 2.07 4.07
N ASN A 127 -17.31 1.75 5.20
CA ASN A 127 -16.41 0.61 5.38
C ASN A 127 -16.88 -0.34 6.52
N PRO A 128 -18.08 -0.94 6.42
CA PRO A 128 -18.62 -1.80 7.49
C PRO A 128 -17.80 -3.08 7.71
N ALA A 129 -17.03 -3.50 6.70
CA ALA A 129 -16.18 -4.68 6.76
C ALA A 129 -14.77 -4.39 7.30
N ASN A 130 -14.49 -3.14 7.73
CA ASN A 130 -13.20 -2.69 8.23
C ASN A 130 -12.02 -3.05 7.29
N LYS A 131 -12.25 -2.95 5.98
CA LYS A 131 -11.23 -3.24 4.97
C LYS A 131 -10.09 -2.23 5.09
N PRO A 132 -8.83 -2.67 5.02
CA PRO A 132 -7.68 -1.78 5.03
C PRO A 132 -7.78 -0.68 3.99
N PHE A 133 -7.36 0.53 4.36
CA PHE A 133 -7.32 1.75 3.54
C PHE A 133 -8.66 2.27 3.00
N GLN A 134 -9.76 1.50 3.10
CA GLN A 134 -11.04 1.88 2.51
C GLN A 134 -11.65 3.10 3.22
N THR A 135 -11.48 3.22 4.54
CA THR A 135 -11.91 4.42 5.27
C THR A 135 -11.16 5.65 4.80
N GLN A 136 -9.82 5.57 4.65
CA GLN A 136 -8.98 6.67 4.17
C GLN A 136 -9.33 7.06 2.73
N GLU A 137 -9.64 6.09 1.88
CA GLU A 137 -10.12 6.32 0.52
C GLU A 137 -11.44 7.09 0.49
N HIS A 138 -12.43 6.65 1.27
CA HIS A 138 -13.71 7.36 1.36
C HIS A 138 -13.55 8.75 1.98
N LEU A 139 -12.67 8.88 2.97
CA LEU A 139 -12.38 10.15 3.59
C LEU A 139 -11.77 11.12 2.58
N PHE A 140 -10.77 10.67 1.79
CA PHE A 140 -10.19 11.46 0.71
C PHE A 140 -11.25 11.95 -0.27
N ASP A 141 -12.09 11.04 -0.78
CA ASP A 141 -13.14 11.35 -1.75
C ASP A 141 -14.13 12.41 -1.23
N MET A 142 -14.30 12.53 0.10
CA MET A 142 -15.20 13.51 0.73
C MET A 142 -14.56 14.87 1.04
N ILE A 143 -13.24 14.93 1.19
CA ILE A 143 -12.53 16.13 1.65
C ILE A 143 -11.67 16.79 0.57
N VAL A 144 -11.37 16.09 -0.51
CA VAL A 144 -10.55 16.64 -1.59
C VAL A 144 -11.31 17.76 -2.30
N THR A 145 -10.60 18.86 -2.55
CA THR A 145 -11.13 20.08 -3.18
C THR A 145 -10.50 20.36 -4.53
N SER A 146 -9.26 19.91 -4.73
CA SER A 146 -8.55 19.89 -6.01
C SER A 146 -7.48 18.80 -5.96
N LYS A 147 -7.16 18.20 -7.09
CA LYS A 147 -6.14 17.14 -7.20
C LYS A 147 -5.65 17.02 -8.63
N ASP A 148 -4.39 16.65 -8.79
CA ASP A 148 -3.84 16.27 -10.09
C ASP A 148 -4.40 14.92 -10.57
N GLU A 149 -4.27 14.64 -11.87
CA GLU A 149 -4.87 13.45 -12.50
C GLU A 149 -4.36 12.12 -11.94
N ALA A 150 -3.10 12.07 -11.46
CA ALA A 150 -2.52 10.89 -10.82
C ALA A 150 -3.35 10.38 -9.63
N PHE A 151 -4.06 11.27 -8.92
CA PHE A 151 -4.98 10.90 -7.83
C PHE A 151 -6.32 10.30 -8.30
N ASN A 152 -6.50 10.07 -9.60
CA ASN A 152 -7.64 9.32 -10.13
C ASN A 152 -7.37 7.82 -10.20
N ASP A 153 -6.12 7.40 -10.37
CA ASP A 153 -5.77 5.99 -10.31
C ASP A 153 -5.85 5.50 -8.86
N LYS A 154 -6.86 4.67 -8.56
CA LYS A 154 -7.07 4.07 -7.23
C LYS A 154 -6.19 2.85 -6.96
N ASN A 155 -5.52 2.35 -8.00
CA ASN A 155 -4.69 1.17 -7.96
C ASN A 155 -3.19 1.48 -7.90
N ASN A 156 -2.76 2.71 -8.21
CA ASN A 156 -1.36 3.14 -8.09
C ASN A 156 -0.94 3.26 -6.61
N PRO A 157 -0.05 2.39 -6.10
CA PRO A 157 0.36 2.43 -4.71
C PRO A 157 1.33 3.59 -4.38
N GLU A 158 2.14 4.06 -5.32
CA GLU A 158 3.08 5.18 -5.13
C GLU A 158 2.34 6.48 -4.74
N VAL A 159 1.13 6.67 -5.29
CA VAL A 159 0.28 7.81 -4.95
C VAL A 159 -0.62 7.51 -3.77
N ARG A 160 -1.21 6.31 -3.71
CA ARG A 160 -2.27 6.01 -2.74
C ARG A 160 -1.75 5.71 -1.35
N PHE A 161 -0.64 5.00 -1.23
CA PHE A 161 -0.09 4.63 0.06
C PHE A 161 0.33 5.87 0.87
N PRO A 162 1.15 6.79 0.31
CA PRO A 162 1.52 8.03 1.02
C PRO A 162 0.33 8.94 1.28
N LEU A 163 -0.65 8.98 0.36
CA LEU A 163 -1.89 9.74 0.56
C LEU A 163 -2.66 9.25 1.78
N TYR A 164 -2.86 7.93 1.92
CA TYR A 164 -3.61 7.37 3.03
C TYR A 164 -2.89 7.57 4.36
N GLN A 165 -1.57 7.42 4.39
CA GLN A 165 -0.75 7.77 5.56
C GLN A 165 -0.86 9.26 5.89
N ALA A 166 -0.87 10.15 4.89
CA ALA A 166 -1.03 11.58 5.10
C ALA A 166 -2.40 11.93 5.70
N ILE A 167 -3.47 11.31 5.21
CA ILE A 167 -4.83 11.49 5.73
C ILE A 167 -4.93 10.99 7.18
N GLU A 168 -4.28 9.89 7.51
CA GLU A 168 -4.19 9.40 8.89
C GLU A 168 -3.41 10.37 9.79
N LYS A 169 -2.27 10.89 9.32
CA LYS A 169 -1.50 11.92 10.03
C LYS A 169 -2.32 13.19 10.28
N LEU A 170 -3.13 13.61 9.31
CA LEU A 170 -4.02 14.78 9.44
C LEU A 170 -5.10 14.59 10.52
N GLN A 171 -5.59 13.37 10.74
CA GLN A 171 -6.54 13.07 11.82
C GLN A 171 -5.90 13.16 13.21
N ASN A 172 -4.59 12.91 13.30
CA ASN A 172 -3.85 12.75 14.54
C ASN A 172 -2.89 13.92 14.86
N GLN A 173 -3.07 15.10 14.22
CA GLN A 173 -2.17 16.25 14.39
C GLN A 173 -2.03 16.73 15.85
N LYS A 174 -3.05 16.52 16.69
CA LYS A 174 -3.05 16.90 18.11
C LYS A 174 -3.19 15.66 18.97
N ILE A 175 -2.06 15.17 19.51
CA ILE A 175 -2.03 14.00 20.39
C ILE A 175 -2.29 14.45 21.84
N GLY A 176 -3.38 13.95 22.43
CA GLY A 176 -3.62 14.02 23.88
C GLY A 176 -3.10 12.76 24.57
N ARG A 177 -2.54 12.88 25.77
CA ARG A 177 -2.19 11.73 26.62
C ARG A 177 -2.95 11.82 27.94
N LEU A 178 -3.68 10.75 28.27
CA LEU A 178 -4.25 10.60 29.60
C LEU A 178 -3.11 10.46 30.60
N LYS A 179 -3.07 11.34 31.60
CA LYS A 179 -2.17 11.21 32.74
C LYS A 179 -2.99 10.77 33.95
N LYS A 180 -2.63 9.62 34.52
CA LYS A 180 -3.12 9.23 35.85
C LYS A 180 -2.47 10.19 36.86
N LEU A 181 -3.29 10.86 37.66
CA LEU A 181 -2.83 11.70 38.77
C LEU A 181 -2.44 10.82 39.95
#